data_AF-A0A662T548-F1
#
_entry.id   AF-A0A662T548-F1
#
_cell.length_a   1.000
_cell.length_b   1.000
_cell.length_c   1.000
_cell.angle_alpha   90.00
_cell.angle_beta   90.00
_cell.angle_gamma   90.00
#
_symmetry.space_group_name_H-M   'P 1'
#
loop_
_entity.id
_entity.type
_entity.pdbx_description
1 polymer ?
#
loop_
_entity_poly.entity_id
_entity_poly.type
_entity_poly.pdbx_seq_one_letter_code
_entity_poly.pdbx_strand_id
1 'polypeptide(L)'
;MKVVVLGGGVIGLTTAYYLSKNGFNVSIYDKSSILDSISCKNAGYTCPSMYIPITLSLSMKNTFKWIFKRKYGVGLKLTLKN
;
A
#
# COMPACT_ATOMS: atom_id res chain seq x y z
N MET A 1 -4.16 26.08 -18.55
CA MET A 1 -3.39 26.06 -17.28
C MET A 1 -2.54 24.79 -17.22
N LYS A 2 -1.29 24.87 -16.76
CA LYS A 2 -0.41 23.70 -16.60
C LYS A 2 -0.42 23.24 -15.14
N VAL A 3 -0.54 21.94 -14.91
CA VAL A 3 -0.59 21.33 -13.57
C VAL A 3 0.49 20.27 -13.45
N VAL A 4 1.18 20.27 -12.31
CA VAL A 4 2.19 19.26 -12.00
C VAL A 4 1.68 18.38 -10.87
N VAL A 5 1.73 17.07 -11.07
CA VAL A 5 1.42 16.05 -10.06
C VAL A 5 2.72 15.40 -9.62
N LEU A 6 2.98 15.42 -8.31
CA LEU A 6 4.15 14.78 -7.71
C LEU A 6 3.72 13.43 -7.10
N GLY A 7 4.27 12.34 -7.63
CA GLY A 7 3.96 10.97 -7.26
C GLY A 7 3.16 10.24 -8.33
N GLY A 8 3.68 9.10 -8.79
CA GLY A 8 3.12 8.20 -9.80
C GLY A 8 2.38 7.00 -9.20
N GLY A 9 2.02 7.03 -7.92
CA GLY A 9 1.15 6.02 -7.30
C GLY A 9 -0.30 6.14 -7.75
N VAL A 10 -1.17 5.25 -7.26
CA VAL A 10 -2.59 5.18 -7.66
C VAL A 10 -3.32 6.51 -7.48
N ILE A 11 -3.04 7.24 -6.40
CA ILE A 11 -3.65 8.55 -6.13
C ILE A 11 -3.18 9.61 -7.11
N GLY A 12 -1.87 9.66 -7.42
CA GLY A 12 -1.33 10.63 -8.36
C GLY A 12 -1.81 10.39 -9.79
N LEU A 13 -1.82 9.13 -10.24
CA LEU A 13 -2.32 8.76 -11.57
C LEU A 13 -3.83 9.05 -11.72
N THR A 14 -4.64 8.69 -10.73
CA THR A 14 -6.09 8.98 -10.76
C THR A 14 -6.36 10.49 -10.74
N THR A 15 -5.61 11.25 -9.94
CA THR A 15 -5.69 12.71 -9.92
C THR A 15 -5.33 13.30 -11.29
N ALA A 16 -4.20 12.88 -11.86
CA ALA A 16 -3.76 13.34 -13.17
C ALA A 16 -4.76 13.00 -14.28
N TYR A 17 -5.38 11.81 -14.23
CA TYR A 17 -6.42 11.39 -15.16
C TYR A 17 -7.64 12.31 -15.12
N TYR A 18 -8.20 12.58 -13.94
CA TYR A 18 -9.37 13.46 -13.82
C TYR A 18 -9.04 14.91 -14.18
N LEU A 19 -7.85 15.40 -13.84
CA LEU A 19 -7.39 16.72 -14.27
C LEU A 19 -7.24 16.79 -15.80
N SER A 20 -6.62 15.79 -16.43
CA SER A 20 -6.49 15.75 -17.89
C SER A 20 -7.86 15.71 -18.57
N LYS A 21 -8.80 14.92 -18.04
CA LYS A 21 -10.19 14.84 -18.53
C LYS A 21 -10.93 16.19 -18.44
N ASN A 22 -10.59 17.01 -17.45
CA ASN A 22 -11.13 18.36 -17.30
C ASN A 22 -10.41 19.43 -18.14
N GLY A 23 -9.53 19.03 -19.06
CA GLY A 23 -8.86 19.93 -20.01
C GLY A 23 -7.58 20.58 -19.48
N PHE A 24 -7.05 20.13 -18.33
CA PHE A 24 -5.76 20.61 -17.84
C PHE A 24 -4.60 19.93 -18.56
N ASN A 25 -3.52 20.69 -18.82
CA ASN A 25 -2.27 20.11 -19.30
C ASN A 25 -1.47 19.63 -18.08
N VAL A 26 -1.41 18.32 -17.89
CA VAL A 26 -0.87 17.69 -16.68
C VAL A 26 0.48 17.03 -16.99
N SER A 27 1.45 17.22 -16.09
CA SER A 27 2.71 16.47 -16.08
C SER A 27 2.89 15.77 -14.74
N ILE A 28 3.36 14.53 -14.76
CA ILE A 28 3.56 13.70 -13.56
C ILE A 28 5.06 13.50 -13.37
N TYR A 29 5.54 13.72 -12.15
CA TYR A 29 6.92 13.42 -11.77
C TYR A 29 6.92 12.48 -10.57
N ASP A 30 7.65 11.39 -10.70
CA ASP A 30 7.95 10.46 -9.60
C ASP A 30 9.47 10.31 -9.50
N LYS A 31 9.97 10.07 -8.30
CA LYS A 31 11.39 9.80 -8.05
C LYS A 31 11.81 8.44 -8.64
N SER A 32 10.88 7.50 -8.74
CA SER A 32 11.11 6.12 -9.19
C SER A 32 10.24 5.75 -10.39
N SER A 33 10.45 4.56 -10.96
CA SER A 33 9.52 4.05 -11.97
C SER A 33 8.12 3.91 -11.37
N ILE A 34 7.07 4.14 -12.18
CA ILE A 34 5.68 4.01 -11.72
C ILE A 34 5.41 2.60 -11.17
N LEU A 35 6.04 1.59 -11.77
CA LEU A 35 5.95 0.17 -11.36
C LEU A 35 6.60 -0.11 -10.00
N ASP A 36 7.51 0.76 -9.54
CA ASP A 36 8.15 0.61 -8.23
C ASP A 36 7.34 1.20 -7.08
N SER A 37 6.23 1.89 -7.38
CA SER A 37 5.34 2.42 -6.37
C SER A 37 4.69 1.30 -5.54
N ILE A 38 4.43 1.59 -4.26
CA ILE A 38 3.71 0.67 -3.35
C ILE A 38 2.33 0.30 -3.92
N SER A 39 1.72 1.23 -4.66
CA SER A 39 0.45 1.00 -5.35
C SER A 39 0.52 -0.12 -6.39
N CYS A 40 1.64 -0.33 -7.06
CA CYS A 40 1.81 -1.42 -8.03
C CYS A 40 2.17 -2.77 -7.39
N LYS A 41 2.65 -2.76 -6.14
CA LYS A 41 3.08 -3.95 -5.38
C LYS A 41 2.09 -4.31 -4.25
N ASN A 42 0.87 -3.78 -4.30
CA ASN A 42 -0.17 -4.09 -3.32
C ASN A 42 -0.91 -5.41 -3.64
N ALA A 43 -1.64 -5.95 -2.68
CA ALA A 43 -2.39 -7.21 -2.83
C ALA A 43 -3.76 -7.05 -3.52
N GLY A 44 -4.11 -5.86 -4.02
CA GLY A 44 -5.40 -5.59 -4.65
C GLY A 44 -6.61 -5.59 -3.70
N TYR A 45 -6.39 -5.62 -2.38
CA TYR A 45 -7.49 -5.62 -1.41
C TYR A 45 -8.17 -4.24 -1.32
N THR A 46 -9.45 -4.18 -1.63
CA THR A 46 -10.28 -2.98 -1.50
C THR A 46 -11.27 -3.16 -0.36
N CYS A 47 -11.10 -2.42 0.74
CA CYS A 47 -12.01 -2.46 1.88
C CYS A 47 -12.60 -1.08 2.15
N PRO A 48 -13.91 -0.86 1.86
CA PRO A 48 -14.53 0.44 2.04
C PRO A 48 -14.79 0.78 3.52
N SER A 49 -14.79 -0.22 4.42
CA SER A 49 -15.08 -0.03 5.85
C SER A 49 -13.83 0.22 6.71
N MET A 50 -12.62 0.02 6.19
CA MET A 50 -11.37 0.14 6.94
C MET A 50 -10.40 1.07 6.22
N TYR A 51 -10.45 2.35 6.56
CA TYR A 51 -9.61 3.40 5.96
C TYR A 51 -8.26 3.60 6.67
N ILE A 52 -8.10 3.03 7.88
CA ILE A 52 -6.85 3.16 8.64
C ILE A 52 -5.79 2.32 7.94
N PRO A 53 -4.70 2.94 7.44
CA PRO A 53 -3.66 2.19 6.75
C PRO A 53 -3.03 1.20 7.73
N ILE A 54 -3.18 -0.08 7.44
CA ILE A 54 -2.43 -1.16 8.09
C ILE A 54 -1.00 -1.04 7.58
N THR A 55 -0.27 -0.05 8.11
CA THR A 55 1.14 0.12 7.84
C THR A 55 1.84 -1.16 8.31
N LEU A 56 2.31 -1.94 7.33
CA LEU A 56 2.88 -3.26 7.52
C LEU A 56 3.98 -3.28 8.59
N SER A 57 4.69 -2.16 8.76
CA SER A 57 5.77 -1.99 9.74
C SER A 57 5.32 -2.13 11.20
N LEU A 58 4.14 -1.60 11.57
CA LEU A 58 3.58 -1.75 12.91
C LEU A 58 2.92 -3.12 13.08
N SER A 59 2.42 -3.70 11.98
CA SER A 59 1.82 -5.02 11.95
C SER A 59 2.87 -6.12 12.17
N MET A 60 4.02 -6.10 11.48
CA MET A 60 5.01 -7.19 11.54
C MET A 60 5.56 -7.47 12.95
N LYS A 61 5.93 -6.46 13.74
CA LYS A 61 6.39 -6.67 15.12
C LYS A 61 5.31 -7.31 15.99
N ASN A 62 4.06 -6.88 15.79
CA ASN A 62 2.91 -7.43 16.48
C ASN A 62 2.59 -8.85 15.98
N THR A 63 2.73 -9.13 14.68
CA THR A 63 2.57 -10.45 14.07
C THR A 63 3.56 -11.45 14.67
N PHE A 64 4.85 -11.11 14.74
CA PHE A 64 5.85 -11.94 15.42
C PHE A 64 5.47 -12.16 16.89
N LYS A 65 5.12 -11.09 17.61
CA LYS A 65 4.69 -11.18 19.00
C LYS A 65 3.44 -12.07 19.18
N TRP A 66 2.50 -12.07 18.24
CA TRP A 66 1.29 -12.90 18.27
C TRP A 66 1.58 -14.36 17.94
N ILE A 67 2.45 -14.64 16.96
CA ILE A 67 2.90 -16.00 16.63
C ILE A 67 3.56 -16.67 17.85
N PHE A 68 4.30 -15.90 18.66
CA PHE A 68 4.94 -16.41 19.88
C PHE A 68 4.04 -16.32 21.13
N LYS A 69 3.03 -15.45 21.16
CA LYS A 69 2.03 -15.39 22.23
C LYS A 69 0.78 -16.16 21.82
N ARG A 70 0.69 -17.40 22.29
CA ARG A 70 -0.41 -18.39 22.13
C ARG A 70 -1.84 -17.92 22.48
N LYS A 71 -2.01 -16.64 22.85
CA LYS A 71 -3.27 -15.99 23.26
C LYS A 71 -4.15 -15.57 22.07
N TYR A 72 -3.63 -15.53 20.84
CA TYR A 72 -4.32 -14.96 19.67
C TYR A 72 -4.70 -15.97 18.56
N GLY A 73 -4.76 -17.27 18.86
CA GLY A 73 -5.27 -18.27 17.91
C GLY A 73 -4.31 -18.68 16.77
N VAL A 74 -3.14 -18.05 16.67
CA VAL A 74 -2.07 -18.46 15.74
C VAL A 74 -0.83 -18.77 16.57
N GLY A 75 -0.36 -20.01 16.54
CA GLY A 75 0.80 -20.45 17.32
C GLY A 75 1.65 -21.40 16.49
N LEU A 76 2.95 -21.11 16.40
CA LEU A 76 3.89 -22.01 15.74
C LEU A 76 4.17 -23.18 16.69
N LYS A 77 3.60 -24.36 16.40
CA LYS A 77 3.96 -25.60 17.11
C LYS A 77 5.22 -26.15 16.45
N LEU A 78 6.39 -25.79 16.99
CA LEU A 78 7.65 -26.44 16.63
C LEU A 78 7.51 -27.93 16.95
N THR A 79 7.30 -28.73 15.91
CA THR A 79 7.25 -30.17 16.02
C THR A 79 8.66 -30.63 15.68
N LEU A 80 9.50 -30.79 16.70
CA LEU A 80 10.80 -31.42 16.53
C LEU A 80 10.53 -32.87 16.13
N LYS A 81 10.89 -33.18 14.89
CA LYS A 81 10.86 -34.53 14.35
C LYS A 81 12.10 -35.22 14.90
N ASN A 82 11.93 -35.94 16.02
CA ASN A 82 12.89 -36.95 16.45
C ASN A 82 12.91 -38.09 15.43
#